data_AF-A0A0G0M2U8-F1
#
_entry.id   AF-A0A0G0M2U8-F1
#
_cell.length_a   1.000
_cell.length_b   1.000
_cell.length_c   1.000
_cell.angle_alpha   90.00
_cell.angle_beta   90.00
_cell.angle_gamma   90.00
#
_symmetry.space_group_name_H-M   'P 1'
#
loop_
_entity.id
_entity.type
_entity.pdbx_description
1 polymer ?
#
loop_
_entity_poly.entity_id
_entity_poly.type
_entity_poly.pdbx_seq_one_letter_code
_entity_poly.pdbx_strand_id
1 'polypeptide(L)'
;MKLIEAAGAKVEYQLMLADENSLWGVDIYIDVSKEVPGAKIATILEVFFTKVFEGICQNVGKWAKEAEEYIKSKGKELKKIYFSYTACPKCAKEYGKNYVVLFTQIN
;
A
#
# COMPACT_ATOMS: atom_id res chain seq x y z
N MET A 1 -11.82 -3.69 10.80
CA MET A 1 -12.57 -4.87 10.31
C MET A 1 -14.03 -4.92 10.79
N LYS A 2 -14.35 -4.88 12.09
CA LYS A 2 -15.74 -5.02 12.59
C LYS A 2 -16.78 -4.11 11.91
N LEU A 3 -16.43 -2.84 11.65
CA LEU A 3 -17.33 -1.91 10.95
C LEU A 3 -17.62 -2.35 9.50
N ILE A 4 -16.57 -2.80 8.78
CA ILE A 4 -16.69 -3.30 7.40
C ILE A 4 -17.59 -4.54 7.37
N GLU A 5 -17.44 -5.44 8.35
CA GLU A 5 -18.28 -6.64 8.49
C GLU A 5 -19.73 -6.30 8.78
N ALA A 6 -19.98 -5.42 9.76
CA ALA A 6 -21.33 -5.00 10.12
C ALA A 6 -22.07 -4.30 8.97
N ALA A 7 -21.34 -3.56 8.13
CA ALA A 7 -21.89 -2.93 6.93
C ALA A 7 -22.10 -3.92 5.77
N GLY A 8 -21.57 -5.14 5.85
CA GLY A 8 -21.52 -6.07 4.72
C GLY A 8 -20.73 -5.49 3.53
N ALA A 9 -19.63 -4.80 3.81
CA ALA A 9 -18.81 -4.07 2.84
C ALA A 9 -17.47 -4.75 2.52
N LYS A 10 -17.36 -6.05 2.78
CA LYS A 10 -16.19 -6.86 2.39
C LYS A 10 -16.07 -6.94 0.87
N VAL A 11 -14.83 -7.12 0.42
CA VAL A 11 -14.44 -7.41 -0.96
C VAL A 11 -13.76 -8.78 -1.00
N GLU A 12 -13.74 -9.42 -2.17
CA GLU A 12 -13.11 -10.75 -2.36
C GLU A 12 -11.60 -10.69 -2.10
N TYR A 13 -10.92 -9.73 -2.73
CA TYR A 13 -9.50 -9.45 -2.51
C TYR A 13 -9.37 -8.14 -1.75
N GLN A 14 -9.20 -8.22 -0.43
CA GLN A 14 -9.09 -7.03 0.41
C GLN A 14 -7.69 -6.42 0.33
N LEU A 15 -7.55 -5.47 -0.61
CA LEU A 15 -6.35 -4.66 -0.71
C LEU A 15 -6.20 -3.79 0.55
N MET A 16 -5.00 -3.75 1.08
CA MET A 16 -4.59 -2.80 2.11
C MET A 16 -3.41 -1.98 1.60
N LEU A 17 -3.49 -0.68 1.81
CA LEU A 17 -2.46 0.28 1.46
C LEU A 17 -1.99 1.00 2.72
N ALA A 18 -0.69 0.95 2.96
CA ALA A 18 0.00 1.71 3.99
C ALA A 18 0.59 2.98 3.36
N ASP A 19 0.27 4.12 3.94
CA ASP A 19 0.84 5.42 3.63
C ASP A 19 1.79 5.82 4.76
N GLU A 20 3.09 5.60 4.53
CA GLU A 20 4.16 5.92 5.48
C GLU A 20 4.44 7.43 5.48
N ASN A 21 3.45 8.20 5.94
CA ASN A 21 3.41 9.66 5.85
C ASN A 21 4.31 10.38 6.87
N SER A 22 4.88 9.67 7.86
CA SER A 22 5.72 10.26 8.89
C SER A 22 6.63 9.22 9.55
N LEU A 23 7.61 9.70 10.33
CA LEU A 23 8.51 8.85 11.12
C LEU A 23 7.80 8.10 12.27
N TRP A 24 6.58 8.50 12.62
CA TRP A 24 5.89 8.04 13.83
C TRP A 24 4.48 7.49 13.56
N GLY A 25 4.04 7.49 12.32
CA GLY A 25 2.67 7.17 11.95
C GLY A 25 2.55 6.64 10.54
N VAL A 26 1.52 5.84 10.34
CA VAL A 26 1.12 5.27 9.06
C VAL A 26 -0.40 5.36 8.96
N ASP A 27 -0.90 5.87 7.84
CA ASP A 27 -2.32 5.74 7.52
C ASP A 27 -2.55 4.42 6.80
N ILE A 28 -3.51 3.63 7.28
CA ILE A 28 -3.89 2.36 6.64
C ILE A 28 -5.24 2.53 5.96
N TYR A 29 -5.23 2.34 4.65
CA TYR A 29 -6.43 2.28 3.83
C TYR A 29 -6.79 0.82 3.59
N ILE A 30 -8.07 0.49 3.78
CA ILE A 30 -8.60 -0.86 3.60
C ILE A 30 -9.70 -0.78 2.57
N ASP A 31 -9.61 -1.61 1.53
CA ASP A 31 -10.60 -1.66 0.47
C ASP A 31 -11.96 -2.18 0.96
N VAL A 32 -13.01 -1.54 0.45
CA VAL A 32 -14.41 -1.76 0.81
C VAL A 32 -15.31 -1.64 -0.41
N SER A 33 -16.33 -2.49 -0.51
CA SER A 33 -17.24 -2.52 -1.66
C SER A 33 -18.27 -1.39 -1.69
N LYS A 34 -18.42 -0.66 -0.57
CA LYS A 34 -19.38 0.44 -0.37
C LYS A 34 -19.01 1.25 0.88
N GLU A 35 -19.67 2.39 1.07
CA GLU A 35 -19.49 3.21 2.26
C GLU A 35 -19.75 2.42 3.57
N VAL A 36 -18.94 2.71 4.59
CA VAL A 36 -18.98 2.06 5.89
C VAL A 36 -19.29 3.10 6.97
N PRO A 37 -20.51 3.10 7.54
CA PRO A 37 -20.87 4.05 8.59
C PRO A 37 -19.91 4.02 9.78
N GLY A 38 -19.53 5.20 10.26
CA GLY A 38 -18.58 5.36 11.37
C GLY A 38 -17.11 5.15 11.02
N ALA A 39 -16.78 4.80 9.77
CA ALA A 39 -15.43 4.83 9.25
C ALA A 39 -15.15 6.13 8.49
N LYS A 40 -13.89 6.57 8.47
CA LYS A 40 -13.44 7.62 7.56
C LYS A 40 -13.25 7.00 6.18
N ILE A 41 -14.03 7.44 5.21
CA ILE A 41 -13.95 6.97 3.82
C ILE A 41 -13.01 7.88 3.03
N ALA A 42 -12.18 7.28 2.18
CA ALA A 42 -11.32 7.97 1.23
C ALA A 42 -11.48 7.30 -0.15
N THR A 43 -11.51 8.11 -1.20
CA THR A 43 -11.55 7.64 -2.59
C THR A 43 -10.20 7.93 -3.25
N ILE A 44 -9.58 6.91 -3.85
CA ILE A 44 -8.28 7.01 -4.50
C ILE A 44 -8.47 6.71 -6.00
N LEU A 45 -8.47 7.76 -6.83
CA LEU A 45 -8.73 7.69 -8.28
C LEU A 45 -7.60 8.33 -9.07
N GLU A 46 -6.39 7.83 -8.86
CA GLU A 46 -5.16 8.41 -9.40
C GLU A 46 -4.47 7.44 -10.36
N VAL A 47 -3.50 7.94 -11.13
CA VAL A 47 -2.65 7.09 -11.97
C VAL A 47 -1.47 6.58 -11.15
N PHE A 48 -1.30 5.26 -11.14
CA PHE A 48 -0.24 4.59 -10.40
C PHE A 48 0.67 3.81 -11.34
N PHE A 49 1.98 3.89 -11.06
CA PHE A 49 2.93 2.87 -11.46
C PHE A 49 3.05 1.84 -10.34
N THR A 50 2.91 0.57 -10.68
CA THR A 50 2.96 -0.52 -9.70
C THR A 50 4.16 -1.43 -9.96
N LYS A 51 4.92 -1.74 -8.91
CA LYS A 51 6.02 -2.72 -8.98
C LYS A 51 6.04 -3.60 -7.74
N VAL A 52 6.30 -4.89 -7.95
CA VAL A 52 6.45 -5.89 -6.90
C VAL A 52 7.91 -6.00 -6.51
N PHE A 53 8.17 -5.96 -5.21
CA PHE A 53 9.48 -6.15 -4.62
C PHE A 53 9.45 -7.37 -3.71
N GLU A 54 10.54 -8.13 -3.69
CA GLU A 54 10.70 -9.29 -2.81
C GLU A 54 11.81 -9.01 -1.77
N GLY A 55 11.53 -9.33 -0.51
CA GLY A 55 12.53 -9.28 0.55
C GLY A 55 11.97 -8.85 1.91
N ILE A 56 12.88 -8.57 2.85
CA ILE A 56 12.54 -8.12 4.19
C ILE A 56 12.06 -6.66 4.18
N CYS A 57 11.07 -6.32 5.01
CA CYS A 57 10.49 -4.97 5.08
C CYS A 57 11.51 -3.85 5.40
N GLN A 58 12.70 -4.19 5.90
CA GLN A 58 13.78 -3.21 6.11
C GLN A 58 14.28 -2.57 4.80
N ASN A 59 14.01 -3.20 3.64
CA ASN A 59 14.41 -2.67 2.34
C ASN A 59 13.41 -1.65 1.76
N VAL A 60 12.31 -1.32 2.46
CA VAL A 60 11.26 -0.40 2.00
C VAL A 60 11.82 0.94 1.52
N GLY A 61 12.76 1.54 2.26
CA GLY A 61 13.40 2.80 1.83
C GLY A 61 14.22 2.66 0.55
N LYS A 62 14.85 1.50 0.31
CA LYS A 62 15.58 1.23 -0.94
C LYS A 62 14.61 1.08 -2.11
N TRP A 63 13.52 0.36 -1.91
CA TRP A 63 12.48 0.17 -2.92
C TRP A 63 11.78 1.48 -3.29
N ALA A 64 11.50 2.34 -2.31
CA ALA A 64 10.96 3.67 -2.54
C ALA A 64 11.89 4.52 -3.41
N LYS A 65 13.19 4.51 -3.11
CA LYS A 65 14.21 5.21 -3.90
C LYS A 65 14.32 4.66 -5.32
N GLU A 66 14.32 3.33 -5.48
CA GLU A 66 14.34 2.68 -6.80
C GLU A 66 13.10 3.04 -7.63
N ALA A 67 11.92 3.08 -7.01
CA ALA A 67 10.69 3.51 -7.66
C ALA A 67 10.79 4.99 -8.10
N GLU A 68 11.30 5.87 -7.24
CA GLU A 68 11.50 7.29 -7.56
C GLU A 68 12.46 7.48 -8.75
N GLU A 69 13.61 6.81 -8.74
CA GLU A 69 14.60 6.85 -9.83
C GLU A 69 14.00 6.33 -11.14
N TYR A 70 13.23 5.25 -11.08
CA TYR A 70 12.55 4.70 -12.25
C TYR A 70 11.51 5.69 -12.82
N ILE A 71 10.66 6.28 -11.98
CA ILE A 71 9.66 7.27 -12.42
C ILE A 71 10.33 8.49 -13.06
N LYS A 72 11.40 9.00 -12.43
CA LYS A 72 12.20 10.10 -13.01
C LYS A 72 12.80 9.73 -14.37
N SER A 73 13.30 8.50 -14.53
CA SER A 73 13.82 8.02 -15.81
C SER A 73 12.78 7.96 -16.94
N LYS A 74 11.48 7.93 -16.59
CA LYS A 74 10.36 7.98 -17.54
C LYS A 74 9.84 9.40 -17.81
N GLY A 75 10.51 10.43 -17.30
CA GLY A 75 10.08 11.83 -17.44
C GLY A 75 8.78 12.11 -16.70
N LYS A 76 8.50 11.36 -15.63
CA LYS A 76 7.34 11.51 -14.75
C LYS A 76 7.78 11.98 -13.37
N GLU A 77 6.84 12.56 -12.64
CA GLU A 77 7.07 12.99 -11.26
C GLU A 77 6.36 12.06 -10.28
N LEU A 78 7.07 11.71 -9.21
CA LEU A 78 6.51 10.96 -8.10
C LEU A 78 5.75 11.91 -7.17
N LYS A 79 4.48 11.61 -6.90
CA LYS A 79 3.66 12.36 -5.93
C LYS A 79 3.60 11.68 -4.56
N LYS A 80 3.34 10.38 -4.56
CA LYS A 80 3.10 9.60 -3.34
C LYS A 80 3.38 8.12 -3.59
N ILE A 81 3.72 7.37 -2.54
CA ILE A 81 3.87 5.92 -2.60
C ILE A 81 2.95 5.30 -1.55
N TYR A 82 2.15 4.33 -1.96
CA TYR A 82 1.47 3.42 -1.04
C TYR A 82 2.13 2.05 -1.06
N PHE A 83 2.23 1.41 0.11
CA PHE A 83 2.81 0.09 0.28
C PHE A 83 1.72 -0.92 0.56
N SER A 84 1.65 -1.99 -0.23
CA SER A 84 0.80 -3.14 0.06
C SER A 84 1.66 -4.29 0.55
N TYR A 85 1.62 -4.49 1.87
CA TYR A 85 2.30 -5.59 2.54
C TYR A 85 1.44 -6.84 2.49
N THR A 86 1.88 -7.87 1.77
CA THR A 86 1.09 -9.12 1.64
C THR A 86 1.22 -10.04 2.86
N ALA A 87 2.15 -9.75 3.77
CA ALA A 87 2.44 -10.58 4.93
C ALA A 87 3.01 -9.77 6.10
N CYS A 88 2.71 -10.23 7.31
CA CYS A 88 3.18 -9.61 8.54
C CYS A 88 4.69 -9.84 8.76
N PRO A 89 5.40 -9.02 9.56
CA PRO A 89 6.84 -9.20 9.80
C PRO A 89 7.22 -10.56 10.40
N LYS A 90 6.35 -11.16 11.22
CA LYS A 90 6.56 -12.52 11.76
C LYS A 90 6.41 -13.57 10.66
N CYS A 91 5.38 -13.42 9.83
CA CYS A 91 5.10 -14.23 8.66
C CYS A 91 6.29 -14.19 7.69
N ALA A 92 6.87 -13.00 7.48
CA ALA A 92 8.06 -12.79 6.66
C ALA A 92 9.25 -13.65 7.09
N LYS A 93 9.47 -13.72 8.41
CA LYS A 93 10.59 -14.47 8.99
C LYS A 93 10.39 -15.98 8.84
N GLU A 94 9.15 -16.44 8.94
CA GLU A 94 8.81 -17.86 8.82
C GLU A 94 8.88 -18.34 7.36
N TYR A 95 8.29 -17.57 6.43
CA TYR A 95 8.14 -18.02 5.04
C TYR A 95 9.31 -17.61 4.13
N GLY A 96 10.21 -16.74 4.58
CA GLY A 96 11.47 -16.39 3.90
C GLY A 96 11.34 -15.59 2.60
N LYS A 97 10.16 -15.58 1.97
CA LYS A 97 9.83 -14.85 0.74
C LYS A 97 8.54 -14.09 0.93
N ASN A 98 8.63 -12.77 0.93
CA ASN A 98 7.50 -11.87 1.02
C ASN A 98 7.55 -10.85 -0.09
N TYR A 99 6.36 -10.52 -0.59
CA TYR A 99 6.18 -9.51 -1.61
C TYR A 99 5.63 -8.24 -1.00
N VAL A 100 6.16 -7.11 -1.44
CA VAL A 100 5.58 -5.79 -1.17
C VAL A 100 5.30 -5.14 -2.50
N VAL A 101 4.06 -4.72 -2.70
CA VAL A 101 3.65 -4.00 -3.91
C VAL A 101 3.70 -2.52 -3.60
N LEU A 102 4.51 -1.77 -4.34
CA LEU A 102 4.51 -0.31 -4.26
C LEU A 102 3.56 0.23 -5.34
N PHE A 103 2.64 1.09 -4.92
CA PHE A 103 1.77 1.87 -5.79
C PHE A 103 2.27 3.32 -5.77
N THR A 104 3.03 3.69 -6.80
CA THR A 104 3.61 5.02 -6.93
C THR A 104 2.69 5.90 -7.75
N GLN A 105 2.07 6.89 -7.10
CA GLN A 105 1.25 7.89 -7.76
C GLN A 105 2.13 8.81 -8.63
N ILE A 106 1.71 9.02 -9.87
CA ILE A 106 2.43 9.83 -10.85
C ILE A 106 1.59 11.01 -11.38
N ASN A 107 2.25 11.95 -12.08
CA ASN A 107 1.61 13.07 -12.77
C ASN A 107 1.22 12.78 -14.23
#